data_AF-A0A2G8SSZ7-F1
#
_entry.id   AF-A0A2G8SSZ7-F1
#
_cell.length_a   1.000
_cell.length_b   1.000
_cell.length_c   1.000
_cell.angle_alpha   90.00
_cell.angle_beta   90.00
_cell.angle_gamma   90.00
#
_symmetry.space_group_name_H-M   'P 1'
#
loop_
_entity.id
_entity.type
_entity.pdbx_description
1 polymer ?
#
loop_
_entity_poly.entity_id
_entity_poly.type
_entity_poly.pdbx_seq_one_letter_code
_entity_poly.pdbx_strand_id
1 'polypeptide(L)'
;MPELDILHGLEFQIKRVVSDWEERFPIPFDARPIIFPRCFAVGTLNKPYTTCTVDHRPPFADPTALGLAPGIHSVNDADVRRAEGQPFHSLLGSVPGGRLFVRARGKELVVAAGQYAFRFHFGLEGIVAIVDTPSFWELVSKDCPGKNKDGEKSEIMRSFIVPPALTTPAARQLKQEQTINIFAAFVGPKDTFIFTDHSRLLRMHVMVLTRSFLERDLEPESELWPFLWSTNHGPDWIFERGAAEQALDAWRDSVIGSKASLRDCMDSFLRRQNTEDNIMRLKATATRRSKAPHVVACAHRPIPMTKTIIHVLTERQDIFNGYGQHTASDILYDLRIWPGMPAEHVCKDNKLFQSLKIRLHTYAAQFVSDRYRELCLSVPNGPAFAFNYKSDTNYINQYLSVYRKCFVRIRREQYNAMAREGLFNSEHMIGARYHCEDDELIDVNYRDVPVFVYRLVEEDKGDKKKKEVLWYSPIRAKRPSHWRSLPGPFLATDNVLHAGMKTTIGPASFYLFKLNQYDPEAHGKPGRRKKITNGRRGRPAHEPRIGDLRRRDARKRKELAATSVLITSQAKSQMKRRKIASRSAPVPPSDRVTRSRACRTGGTSI
;
A
#
# COMPACT_ATOMS: atom_id res chain seq x y z
N MET A 1 -1.59 2.43 -2.15
CA MET A 1 -1.06 3.64 -1.48
C MET A 1 0.15 3.17 -0.70
N PRO A 2 1.20 3.99 -0.55
CA PRO A 2 2.26 3.72 0.41
C PRO A 2 1.71 3.25 1.74
N GLU A 3 2.27 2.16 2.23
CA GLU A 3 1.98 1.59 3.53
C GLU A 3 3.14 1.95 4.48
N LEU A 4 3.07 1.47 5.71
CA LEU A 4 4.05 1.77 6.76
C LEU A 4 5.50 1.47 6.35
N ASP A 5 5.75 0.47 5.50
CA ASP A 5 7.07 0.10 5.00
C ASP A 5 7.72 1.25 4.23
N ILE A 6 6.95 1.90 3.36
CA ILE A 6 7.42 2.97 2.50
C ILE A 6 7.56 4.26 3.32
N LEU A 7 6.56 4.63 4.13
CA LEU A 7 6.57 5.95 4.78
C LEU A 7 7.64 6.08 5.85
N HIS A 8 7.85 5.06 6.68
CA HIS A 8 8.99 5.06 7.61
C HIS A 8 10.31 4.94 6.87
N GLY A 9 10.33 4.29 5.69
CA GLY A 9 11.47 4.31 4.80
C GLY A 9 11.83 5.71 4.31
N LEU A 10 10.83 6.50 3.93
CA LEU A 10 10.98 7.89 3.50
C LEU A 10 11.44 8.80 4.65
N GLU A 11 10.82 8.67 5.82
CA GLU A 11 11.24 9.37 7.04
C GLU A 11 12.73 9.12 7.31
N PHE A 12 13.17 7.86 7.26
CA PHE A 12 14.57 7.50 7.47
C PHE A 12 15.49 8.10 6.40
N GLN A 13 15.12 8.08 5.12
CA GLN A 13 15.96 8.69 4.07
C GLN A 13 16.14 10.19 4.27
N ILE A 14 15.07 10.90 4.62
CA ILE A 14 15.12 12.35 4.87
C ILE A 14 15.98 12.64 6.10
N LYS A 15 15.74 11.94 7.23
CA LYS A 15 16.53 12.09 8.45
C LYS A 15 18.02 11.79 8.23
N ARG A 16 18.35 10.78 7.41
CA ARG A 16 19.74 10.47 7.08
C ARG A 16 20.41 11.62 6.35
N VAL A 17 19.77 12.22 5.35
CA VAL A 17 20.35 13.39 4.63
C VAL A 17 20.53 14.59 5.55
N VAL A 18 19.56 14.87 6.42
CA VAL A 18 19.66 15.94 7.42
C VAL A 18 20.81 15.68 8.39
N SER A 19 20.92 14.46 8.93
CA SER A 19 22.01 14.07 9.83
C SER A 19 23.37 14.13 9.16
N ASP A 20 23.51 13.61 7.95
CA ASP A 20 24.75 13.63 7.17
C ASP A 20 25.23 15.07 6.91
N TRP A 21 24.30 16.02 6.76
CA TRP A 21 24.61 17.44 6.62
C TRP A 21 25.07 18.05 7.95
N GLU A 22 24.30 17.87 9.02
CA GLU A 22 24.58 18.46 10.33
C GLU A 22 25.86 17.88 10.96
N GLU A 23 26.27 16.66 10.60
CA GLU A 23 27.57 16.09 10.97
C GLU A 23 28.73 16.78 10.24
N ARG A 24 28.55 17.12 8.95
CA ARG A 24 29.60 17.72 8.11
C ARG A 24 29.72 19.23 8.28
N PHE A 25 28.60 19.88 8.56
CA PHE A 25 28.48 21.33 8.64
C PHE A 25 27.88 21.69 10.00
N PRO A 26 28.50 22.58 10.80
CA PRO A 26 28.01 22.95 12.13
C PRO A 26 26.82 23.93 12.06
N ILE A 27 25.91 23.71 11.12
CA ILE A 27 24.71 24.50 10.91
C ILE A 27 23.52 23.56 10.62
N PRO A 28 22.29 23.92 11.05
CA PRO A 28 21.11 23.12 10.76
C PRO A 28 20.90 22.92 9.26
N PHE A 29 20.23 21.82 8.88
CA PHE A 29 19.71 21.68 7.52
C PHE A 29 18.51 22.61 7.34
N ASP A 30 18.78 23.83 6.88
CA ASP A 30 17.74 24.83 6.58
C ASP A 30 17.08 24.55 5.23
N ALA A 31 15.78 24.29 5.23
CA ALA A 31 15.02 23.96 4.04
C ALA A 31 13.86 24.92 3.82
N ARG A 32 13.59 25.26 2.57
CA ARG A 32 12.49 26.15 2.17
C ARG A 32 11.39 25.36 1.45
N PRO A 33 10.13 25.40 1.91
CA PRO A 33 9.03 24.78 1.20
C PRO A 33 8.68 25.55 -0.08
N ILE A 34 8.37 24.82 -1.15
CA ILE A 34 7.80 25.34 -2.39
C ILE A 34 6.67 24.42 -2.84
N ILE A 35 5.53 24.95 -3.26
CA ILE A 35 4.45 24.18 -3.89
C ILE A 35 4.32 24.49 -5.38
N PHE A 36 3.80 23.54 -6.15
CA PHE A 36 3.60 23.67 -7.60
C PHE A 36 2.15 23.38 -8.00
N PRO A 37 1.21 24.33 -7.79
CA PRO A 37 -0.21 24.16 -8.13
C PRO A 37 -0.51 23.77 -9.58
N ARG A 38 0.36 24.10 -10.54
CA ARG A 38 0.26 23.63 -11.94
C ARG A 38 0.32 22.11 -12.08
N CYS A 39 0.87 21.41 -11.09
CA CYS A 39 0.91 19.94 -11.09
C CYS A 39 -0.31 19.29 -10.40
N PHE A 40 -1.16 20.07 -9.73
CA PHE A 40 -2.28 19.54 -8.95
C PHE A 40 -3.38 18.97 -9.84
N ALA A 41 -4.01 17.88 -9.40
CA ALA A 41 -5.15 17.34 -10.10
C ALA A 41 -6.34 18.32 -10.05
N VAL A 42 -7.09 18.40 -11.16
CA VAL A 42 -8.31 19.22 -11.29
C VAL A 42 -9.56 18.42 -10.88
N GLY A 43 -9.47 17.09 -10.86
CA GLY A 43 -10.62 16.20 -10.69
C GLY A 43 -11.46 16.08 -11.98
N THR A 44 -12.74 15.76 -11.79
CA THR A 44 -13.78 15.77 -12.84
C THR A 44 -14.98 16.57 -12.36
N LEU A 45 -15.87 16.98 -13.28
CA LEU A 45 -17.11 17.70 -12.93
C LEU A 45 -17.93 16.94 -11.86
N ASN A 46 -17.98 15.62 -11.95
CA ASN A 46 -18.75 14.77 -11.03
C ASN A 46 -17.99 14.42 -9.75
N LYS A 47 -16.66 14.60 -9.73
CA LYS A 47 -15.78 14.23 -8.63
C LYS A 47 -14.66 15.26 -8.51
N PRO A 48 -14.93 16.40 -7.84
CA PRO A 48 -13.89 17.38 -7.59
C PRO A 48 -12.76 16.74 -6.79
N TYR A 49 -11.53 17.19 -7.04
CA TYR A 49 -10.36 16.67 -6.37
C TYR A 49 -9.56 17.81 -5.75
N THR A 50 -9.42 17.78 -4.43
CA THR A 50 -8.64 18.77 -3.69
C THR A 50 -7.26 18.20 -3.40
N THR A 51 -6.25 18.82 -4.01
CA THR A 51 -4.85 18.41 -3.83
C THR A 51 -4.23 19.06 -2.59
N CYS A 52 -4.46 20.35 -2.37
CA CYS A 52 -3.86 21.12 -1.27
C CYS A 52 -4.96 21.80 -0.45
N THR A 53 -4.82 21.76 0.86
CA THR A 53 -5.68 22.44 1.84
C THR A 53 -4.81 23.12 2.88
N VAL A 54 -5.33 24.15 3.54
CA VAL A 54 -4.65 24.85 4.64
C VAL A 54 -5.50 24.68 5.90
N ASP A 55 -4.88 24.35 7.03
CA ASP A 55 -5.55 24.29 8.33
C ASP A 55 -5.57 25.67 8.98
N HIS A 56 -6.75 26.10 9.40
CA HIS A 56 -6.99 27.35 10.10
C HIS A 56 -7.50 27.12 11.53
N ARG A 57 -7.59 25.86 11.96
CA ARG A 57 -8.06 25.52 13.31
C ARG A 57 -6.92 25.74 14.31
N PRO A 58 -7.21 26.25 15.52
CA PRO A 58 -6.24 26.25 16.60
C PRO A 58 -5.65 24.84 16.79
N PRO A 59 -4.32 24.72 16.97
CA PRO A 59 -3.35 25.80 17.26
C PRO A 59 -2.70 26.44 16.01
N PHE A 60 -3.16 26.11 14.81
CA PHE A 60 -2.60 26.63 13.56
C PHE A 60 -3.12 28.04 13.25
N ALA A 61 -2.23 28.89 12.75
CA ALA A 61 -2.50 30.26 12.37
C ALA A 61 -2.93 30.37 10.90
N ASP A 62 -3.70 31.41 10.58
CA ASP A 62 -3.95 31.79 9.20
C ASP A 62 -2.67 32.37 8.58
N PRO A 63 -2.14 31.78 7.49
CA PRO A 63 -0.94 32.29 6.84
C PRO A 63 -1.08 33.73 6.35
N THR A 64 -2.28 34.18 6.00
CA THR A 64 -2.54 35.55 5.54
C THR A 64 -2.42 36.56 6.67
N ALA A 65 -2.83 36.17 7.89
CA ALA A 65 -2.75 37.02 9.08
C ALA A 65 -1.31 37.23 9.56
N LEU A 66 -0.40 36.32 9.21
CA LEU A 66 1.02 36.41 9.58
C LEU A 66 1.81 37.42 8.73
N GLY A 67 1.18 38.04 7.73
CA GLY A 67 1.84 39.03 6.87
C GLY A 67 3.05 38.47 6.12
N LEU A 68 3.06 37.16 5.88
CA LEU A 68 4.18 36.47 5.23
C LEU A 68 4.26 36.99 3.80
N ALA A 69 5.39 37.63 3.47
CA ALA A 69 5.63 38.16 2.14
C ALA A 69 5.55 37.02 1.10
N PRO A 70 5.01 37.28 -0.12
CA PRO A 70 5.07 36.32 -1.21
C PRO A 70 6.51 35.83 -1.41
N GLY A 71 6.66 34.56 -1.80
CA GLY A 71 7.98 33.94 -1.83
C GLY A 71 9.00 34.67 -2.71
N ILE A 72 10.28 34.57 -2.36
CA ILE A 72 11.39 35.39 -2.90
C ILE A 72 11.74 35.04 -4.37
N HIS A 73 11.21 33.93 -4.90
CA HIS A 73 11.50 33.47 -6.27
C HIS A 73 10.35 33.79 -7.21
N SER A 74 10.67 34.01 -8.50
CA SER A 74 9.67 34.23 -9.54
C SER A 74 8.64 33.11 -9.54
N VAL A 75 7.40 33.47 -9.24
CA VAL A 75 6.27 32.55 -9.31
C VAL A 75 5.85 32.46 -10.76
N ASN A 76 5.70 31.23 -11.26
CA ASN A 76 5.26 31.01 -12.63
C ASN A 76 3.76 31.31 -12.76
N ASP A 77 3.37 31.94 -13.86
CA ASP A 77 1.99 32.38 -14.10
C ASP A 77 0.95 31.24 -14.03
N ALA A 78 1.33 30.01 -14.42
CA ALA A 78 0.43 28.87 -14.33
C ALA A 78 0.14 28.47 -12.88
N ASP A 79 1.08 28.68 -11.95
CA ASP A 79 0.84 28.46 -10.53
C ASP A 79 -0.06 29.55 -9.95
N VAL A 80 0.16 30.82 -10.34
CA VAL A 80 -0.69 31.97 -9.95
C VAL A 80 -2.14 31.72 -10.36
N ARG A 81 -2.37 31.41 -11.64
CA ARG A 81 -3.72 31.09 -12.15
C ARG A 81 -4.37 29.91 -11.44
N ARG A 82 -3.57 28.91 -11.04
CA ARG A 82 -4.09 27.72 -10.35
C ARG A 82 -4.39 27.97 -8.87
N ALA A 83 -3.73 28.93 -8.25
CA ALA A 83 -3.93 29.26 -6.85
C ALA A 83 -4.94 30.40 -6.64
N GLU A 84 -5.36 31.10 -7.70
CA GLU A 84 -6.35 32.16 -7.60
C GLU A 84 -7.64 31.68 -6.89
N GLY A 85 -8.03 32.41 -5.85
CA GLY A 85 -9.17 32.06 -4.99
C GLY A 85 -9.00 30.77 -4.16
N GLN A 86 -7.81 30.15 -4.17
CA GLN A 86 -7.53 28.95 -3.38
C GLN A 86 -6.90 29.31 -2.02
N PRO A 87 -7.14 28.51 -0.97
CA PRO A 87 -6.62 28.79 0.37
C PRO A 87 -5.08 28.77 0.45
N PHE A 88 -4.42 28.13 -0.51
CA PHE A 88 -2.96 28.06 -0.60
C PHE A 88 -2.32 29.17 -1.46
N HIS A 89 -3.08 30.18 -1.89
CA HIS A 89 -2.54 31.29 -2.70
C HIS A 89 -1.36 32.01 -2.03
N SER A 90 -1.45 32.24 -0.72
CA SER A 90 -0.39 32.86 0.09
C SER A 90 0.87 31.99 0.23
N LEU A 91 0.83 30.74 -0.22
CA LEU A 91 1.96 29.80 -0.17
C LEU A 91 2.74 29.76 -1.50
N LEU A 92 2.38 30.60 -2.47
CA LEU A 92 3.09 30.67 -3.75
C LEU A 92 4.50 31.23 -3.60
N GLY A 93 5.43 30.62 -4.33
CA GLY A 93 6.86 30.91 -4.25
C GLY A 93 7.55 30.13 -3.14
N SER A 94 8.76 30.58 -2.78
CA SER A 94 9.53 30.02 -1.66
C SER A 94 9.23 30.78 -0.39
N VAL A 95 8.51 30.12 0.51
CA VAL A 95 8.18 30.67 1.83
C VAL A 95 9.38 30.58 2.77
N PRO A 96 9.42 31.36 3.88
CA PRO A 96 10.51 31.29 4.85
C PRO A 96 10.79 29.85 5.30
N GLY A 97 12.07 29.47 5.24
CA GLY A 97 12.53 28.16 5.64
C GLY A 97 12.80 28.04 7.13
N GLY A 98 13.28 26.87 7.52
CA GLY A 98 13.87 26.62 8.82
C GLY A 98 14.50 25.22 8.86
N ARG A 99 14.99 24.83 10.04
CA ARG A 99 15.46 23.46 10.26
C ARG A 99 14.39 22.45 9.85
N LEU A 100 14.77 21.47 9.03
CA LEU A 100 13.87 20.47 8.51
C LEU A 100 13.63 19.36 9.54
N PHE A 101 12.35 19.09 9.83
CA PHE A 101 11.92 17.95 10.64
C PHE A 101 10.96 17.06 9.83
N VAL A 102 10.95 15.76 10.13
CA VAL A 102 10.07 14.81 9.45
C VAL A 102 9.61 13.73 10.42
N ARG A 103 8.36 13.28 10.25
CA ARG A 103 7.79 12.14 10.97
C ARG A 103 6.80 11.39 10.10
N ALA A 104 6.84 10.06 10.12
CA ALA A 104 5.78 9.22 9.56
C ALA A 104 4.86 8.71 10.66
N ARG A 105 3.57 8.58 10.35
CA ARG A 105 2.57 7.96 11.21
C ARG A 105 1.56 7.20 10.35
N GLY A 106 1.63 5.88 10.38
CA GLY A 106 0.77 5.00 9.59
C GLY A 106 0.81 5.29 8.08
N LYS A 107 -0.22 5.94 7.53
CA LYS A 107 -0.33 6.29 6.08
C LYS A 107 -0.05 7.75 5.74
N GLU A 108 0.48 8.51 6.69
CA GLU A 108 0.76 9.94 6.52
C GLU A 108 2.22 10.26 6.86
N LEU A 109 2.76 11.28 6.19
CA LEU A 109 4.10 11.81 6.44
C LEU A 109 3.98 13.31 6.68
N VAL A 110 4.49 13.80 7.80
CA VAL A 110 4.59 15.23 8.09
C VAL A 110 6.03 15.68 7.88
N VAL A 111 6.20 16.76 7.12
CA VAL A 111 7.49 17.44 6.97
C VAL A 111 7.32 18.90 7.35
N ALA A 112 8.15 19.37 8.28
CA ALA A 112 8.11 20.72 8.80
C ALA A 112 9.42 21.46 8.53
N ALA A 113 9.33 22.74 8.18
CA ALA A 113 10.46 23.64 8.02
C ALA A 113 10.02 25.07 8.35
N GLY A 114 10.71 25.70 9.28
CA GLY A 114 10.33 27.04 9.77
C GLY A 114 8.96 26.99 10.44
N GLN A 115 8.08 27.93 10.09
CA GLN A 115 6.70 28.01 10.60
C GLN A 115 5.72 27.04 9.92
N TYR A 116 6.14 26.32 8.88
CA TYR A 116 5.27 25.52 8.04
C TYR A 116 5.45 24.03 8.28
N ALA A 117 4.35 23.29 8.33
CA ALA A 117 4.33 21.85 8.26
C ALA A 117 3.37 21.38 7.16
N PHE A 118 3.79 20.38 6.40
CA PHE A 118 3.03 19.76 5.34
C PHE A 118 2.77 18.31 5.71
N ARG A 119 1.50 17.96 5.91
CA ARG A 119 1.07 16.56 5.99
C ARG A 119 0.78 16.05 4.58
N PHE A 120 1.48 15.00 4.18
CA PHE A 120 1.31 14.31 2.92
C PHE A 120 0.51 13.02 3.12
N HIS A 121 -0.53 12.88 2.31
CA HIS A 121 -1.23 11.61 2.10
C HIS A 121 -0.93 11.16 0.67
N PHE A 122 -0.08 10.14 0.54
CA PHE A 122 0.36 9.67 -0.76
C PHE A 122 -0.73 8.89 -1.51
N GLY A 123 -0.75 9.07 -2.84
CA GLY A 123 -1.57 8.31 -3.77
C GLY A 123 -1.07 6.87 -3.96
N LEU A 124 -1.35 6.23 -5.09
CA LEU A 124 -0.79 4.90 -5.39
C LEU A 124 0.70 4.95 -5.73
N GLU A 125 1.13 6.03 -6.39
CA GLU A 125 2.47 6.21 -6.97
C GLU A 125 3.21 7.40 -6.37
N GLY A 126 2.72 7.93 -5.26
CA GLY A 126 3.32 9.06 -4.58
C GLY A 126 4.60 8.66 -3.83
N ILE A 127 5.68 9.43 -4.01
CA ILE A 127 6.99 9.16 -3.42
C ILE A 127 7.75 10.46 -3.13
N VAL A 128 8.83 10.36 -2.35
CA VAL A 128 9.83 11.43 -2.20
C VAL A 128 11.09 11.03 -2.96
N ALA A 129 11.55 11.90 -3.84
CA ALA A 129 12.86 11.77 -4.49
C ALA A 129 13.83 12.81 -3.92
N ILE A 130 15.10 12.45 -3.80
CA ILE A 130 16.15 13.32 -3.28
C ILE A 130 17.09 13.62 -4.45
N VAL A 131 17.25 14.90 -4.77
CA VAL A 131 18.15 15.37 -5.83
C VAL A 131 19.07 16.44 -5.26
N ASP A 132 20.20 16.71 -5.90
CA ASP A 132 20.96 17.91 -5.56
C ASP A 132 20.18 19.18 -5.95
N THR A 133 20.33 20.23 -5.15
CA THR A 133 19.59 21.49 -5.31
C THR A 133 19.81 22.14 -6.69
N PRO A 134 21.03 22.17 -7.28
CA PRO A 134 21.23 22.62 -8.66
C PRO A 134 20.38 21.85 -9.69
N SER A 135 20.39 20.52 -9.64
CA SER A 135 19.56 19.69 -10.53
C SER A 135 18.06 19.89 -10.32
N PHE A 136 17.63 20.19 -9.09
CA PHE A 136 16.24 20.57 -8.83
C PHE A 136 15.85 21.84 -9.59
N TRP A 137 16.69 22.88 -9.55
CA TRP A 137 16.42 24.13 -10.28
C TRP A 137 16.40 23.93 -11.79
N GLU A 138 17.31 23.11 -12.34
CA GLU A 138 17.26 22.72 -13.75
C GLU A 138 15.94 22.00 -14.08
N LEU A 139 15.54 21.04 -13.25
CA LEU A 139 14.32 20.26 -13.43
C LEU A 139 13.06 21.15 -13.48
N VAL A 140 12.92 22.10 -12.56
CA VAL A 140 11.70 22.95 -12.49
C VAL A 140 11.70 24.08 -13.52
N SER A 141 12.83 24.37 -14.17
CA SER A 141 12.94 25.35 -15.26
C SER A 141 12.34 24.87 -16.59
N LYS A 142 12.11 23.55 -16.74
CA LYS A 142 11.66 22.91 -17.99
C LYS A 142 10.25 22.35 -17.81
N ASP A 143 9.27 23.22 -17.59
CA ASP A 143 7.88 22.81 -17.49
C ASP A 143 7.25 22.53 -18.86
N CYS A 144 6.29 21.62 -18.91
CA CYS A 144 5.61 21.23 -20.14
C CYS A 144 4.12 20.91 -19.89
N PRO A 145 3.26 20.93 -20.92
CA PRO A 145 1.91 20.40 -20.80
C PRO A 145 1.90 18.93 -20.33
N GLY A 146 0.86 18.54 -19.60
CA GLY A 146 0.70 17.17 -19.12
C GLY A 146 0.39 16.16 -20.24
N LYS A 147 0.42 14.86 -19.91
CA LYS A 147 0.13 13.77 -20.87
C LYS A 147 -1.37 13.49 -21.07
N ASN A 148 -2.24 14.46 -20.84
CA ASN A 148 -3.67 14.26 -21.06
C ASN A 148 -4.00 14.19 -22.55
N LYS A 149 -4.97 13.37 -22.96
CA LYS A 149 -5.45 13.34 -24.35
C LYS A 149 -6.22 14.60 -24.72
N ASP A 150 -6.83 15.22 -23.72
CA ASP A 150 -7.50 16.51 -23.83
C ASP A 150 -6.45 17.62 -23.72
N GLY A 151 -6.27 18.36 -24.82
CA GLY A 151 -5.27 19.43 -24.97
C GLY A 151 -5.42 20.54 -23.93
N GLU A 152 -6.65 20.97 -23.67
CA GLU A 152 -6.94 22.00 -22.67
C GLU A 152 -6.59 21.49 -21.27
N LYS A 153 -6.99 20.25 -20.97
CA LYS A 153 -6.67 19.63 -19.69
C LYS A 153 -5.17 19.39 -19.50
N SER A 154 -4.42 19.12 -20.58
CA SER A 154 -2.96 19.02 -20.52
C SER A 154 -2.27 20.36 -20.26
N GLU A 155 -2.79 21.46 -20.82
CA GLU A 155 -2.26 22.80 -20.54
C GLU A 155 -2.47 23.22 -19.09
N ILE A 156 -3.60 22.83 -18.51
CA ILE A 156 -3.90 23.09 -17.09
C ILE A 156 -3.06 22.20 -16.16
N MET A 157 -2.93 20.91 -16.48
CA MET A 157 -2.21 19.94 -15.65
C MET A 157 -0.77 19.74 -16.13
N ARG A 158 0.08 20.73 -15.86
CA ARG A 158 1.47 20.77 -16.32
C ARG A 158 2.37 19.77 -15.58
N SER A 159 3.50 19.43 -16.20
CA SER A 159 4.55 18.52 -15.70
C SER A 159 5.93 19.17 -15.89
N PHE A 160 6.99 18.49 -15.45
CA PHE A 160 8.38 18.89 -15.70
C PHE A 160 9.11 17.83 -16.52
N ILE A 161 9.93 18.27 -17.49
CA ILE A 161 10.80 17.40 -18.27
C ILE A 161 11.99 17.00 -17.41
N VAL A 162 12.23 15.70 -17.26
CA VAL A 162 13.33 15.18 -16.45
C VAL A 162 14.66 15.31 -17.20
N PRO A 163 15.67 16.04 -16.64
CA PRO A 163 16.99 16.12 -17.24
C PRO A 163 17.65 14.74 -17.40
N PRO A 164 18.37 14.48 -18.50
CA PRO A 164 19.10 13.21 -18.70
C PRO A 164 20.13 12.91 -17.60
N ALA A 165 20.66 13.93 -16.93
CA ALA A 165 21.61 13.75 -15.81
C ALA A 165 20.98 13.06 -14.59
N LEU A 166 19.64 13.13 -14.45
CA LEU A 166 18.91 12.50 -13.36
C LEU A 166 18.44 11.07 -13.68
N THR A 167 18.59 10.63 -14.93
CA THR A 167 18.13 9.32 -15.40
C THR A 167 19.29 8.37 -15.65
N THR A 168 19.02 7.07 -15.59
CA THR A 168 20.05 6.06 -15.87
C THR A 168 20.34 5.99 -17.38
N PRO A 169 21.59 6.18 -17.83
CA PRO A 169 21.94 5.99 -19.23
C PRO A 169 21.61 4.57 -19.67
N ALA A 170 20.92 4.42 -20.81
CA ALA A 170 20.39 3.13 -21.29
C ALA A 170 19.34 2.48 -20.36
N ALA A 171 18.69 3.26 -19.50
CA ALA A 171 17.36 2.92 -19.02
C ALA A 171 16.45 2.58 -20.21
N ARG A 172 15.43 1.76 -19.94
CA ARG A 172 14.44 1.33 -20.91
C ARG A 172 14.06 2.47 -21.84
N GLN A 173 14.40 2.35 -23.13
CA GLN A 173 14.23 3.44 -24.08
C GLN A 173 12.76 3.83 -24.13
N LEU A 174 12.44 4.97 -23.51
CA LEU A 174 11.13 5.56 -23.67
C LEU A 174 11.15 6.25 -25.02
N LYS A 175 10.18 5.92 -25.89
CA LYS A 175 9.93 6.64 -27.15
C LYS A 175 9.60 8.13 -26.94
N GLN A 176 9.45 8.55 -25.69
CA GLN A 176 9.00 9.87 -25.28
C GLN A 176 9.89 10.38 -24.16
N GLU A 177 10.00 11.69 -24.06
CA GLU A 177 10.65 12.35 -22.93
C GLU A 177 9.99 11.95 -21.60
N GLN A 178 10.84 11.70 -20.61
CA GLN A 178 10.41 11.41 -19.26
C GLN A 178 9.95 12.70 -18.59
N THR A 179 8.80 12.63 -17.93
CA THR A 179 8.23 13.76 -17.20
C THR A 179 7.92 13.37 -15.76
N ILE A 180 7.89 14.35 -14.88
CA ILE A 180 7.59 14.20 -13.45
C ILE A 180 6.56 15.26 -13.01
N ASN A 181 5.66 14.89 -12.10
CA ASN A 181 4.69 15.81 -11.51
C ASN A 181 5.13 16.15 -10.09
N ILE A 182 5.73 17.32 -9.88
CA ILE A 182 6.19 17.76 -8.55
C ILE A 182 5.06 18.51 -7.88
N PHE A 183 4.68 18.12 -6.68
CA PHE A 183 3.59 18.76 -5.92
C PHE A 183 4.13 19.78 -4.93
N ALA A 184 5.20 19.39 -4.24
CA ALA A 184 5.93 20.21 -3.31
C ALA A 184 7.42 19.84 -3.33
N ALA A 185 8.26 20.77 -2.90
CA ALA A 185 9.67 20.53 -2.66
C ALA A 185 10.10 21.21 -1.36
N PHE A 186 11.06 20.60 -0.67
CA PHE A 186 11.79 21.22 0.45
C PHE A 186 13.22 21.44 -0.01
N VAL A 187 13.52 22.68 -0.39
CA VAL A 187 14.78 23.08 -1.01
C VAL A 187 15.79 23.36 0.09
N GLY A 188 16.73 22.44 0.29
CA GLY A 188 17.83 22.59 1.22
C GLY A 188 19.08 23.20 0.57
N PRO A 189 20.17 23.35 1.33
CA PRO A 189 21.37 24.03 0.85
C PRO A 189 22.06 23.24 -0.28
N LYS A 190 22.11 21.91 -0.15
CA LYS A 190 22.75 21.01 -1.11
C LYS A 190 21.79 20.01 -1.73
N ASP A 191 20.86 19.49 -0.93
CA ASP A 191 19.91 18.47 -1.35
C ASP A 191 18.48 19.03 -1.28
N THR A 192 17.63 18.61 -2.22
CA THR A 192 16.21 18.98 -2.29
C THR A 192 15.34 17.73 -2.25
N PHE A 193 14.33 17.76 -1.39
CA PHE A 193 13.33 16.70 -1.26
C PHE A 193 12.11 17.01 -2.13
N ILE A 194 11.91 16.23 -3.19
CA ILE A 194 10.84 16.39 -4.18
C ILE A 194 9.69 15.44 -3.86
N PHE A 195 8.51 15.98 -3.58
CA PHE A 195 7.27 15.22 -3.41
C PHE A 195 6.56 15.10 -4.75
N THR A 196 6.46 13.87 -5.26
CA THR A 196 6.01 13.61 -6.63
C THR A 196 5.00 12.47 -6.68
N ASP A 197 4.07 12.53 -7.62
CA ASP A 197 3.11 11.46 -7.89
C ASP A 197 2.74 11.40 -9.38
N HIS A 198 3.06 10.28 -10.02
CA HIS A 198 2.72 10.05 -11.42
C HIS A 198 1.21 10.10 -11.68
N SER A 199 0.39 9.62 -10.74
CA SER A 199 -1.06 9.55 -10.86
C SER A 199 -1.77 10.84 -10.42
N ARG A 200 -1.03 11.81 -9.88
CA ARG A 200 -1.56 13.05 -9.31
C ARG A 200 -2.62 12.85 -8.22
N LEU A 201 -2.44 11.81 -7.40
CA LEU A 201 -3.34 11.46 -6.29
C LEU A 201 -2.73 11.82 -4.92
N LEU A 202 -1.55 12.44 -4.88
CA LEU A 202 -0.98 13.00 -3.67
C LEU A 202 -1.88 14.14 -3.16
N ARG A 203 -2.15 14.13 -1.86
CA ARG A 203 -2.83 15.21 -1.16
C ARG A 203 -1.91 15.78 -0.10
N MET A 204 -1.94 17.09 0.06
CA MET A 204 -1.18 17.81 1.07
C MET A 204 -2.10 18.69 1.91
N HIS A 205 -1.77 18.78 3.19
CA HIS A 205 -2.45 19.63 4.15
C HIS A 205 -1.41 20.48 4.86
N VAL A 206 -1.51 21.80 4.69
CA VAL A 206 -0.53 22.76 5.19
C VAL A 206 -1.01 23.30 6.53
N MET A 207 -0.11 23.29 7.50
CA MET A 207 -0.32 23.75 8.86
C MET A 207 0.74 24.82 9.14
N VAL A 208 0.34 25.94 9.73
CA VAL A 208 1.26 27.06 10.01
C VAL A 208 1.17 27.43 11.48
N LEU A 209 2.32 27.62 12.13
CA LEU A 209 2.40 28.08 13.51
C LEU A 209 2.87 29.54 13.54
N THR A 210 2.54 30.26 14.62
CA THR A 210 3.08 31.61 14.88
C THR A 210 4.59 31.58 15.22
N ARG A 211 5.13 30.41 15.54
CA ARG A 211 6.55 30.14 15.79
C ARG A 211 7.07 29.04 14.86
N SER A 212 8.37 28.90 14.74
CA SER A 212 8.94 27.75 14.04
C SER A 212 8.57 26.42 14.73
N PHE A 213 8.35 25.39 13.92
CA PHE A 213 8.27 24.01 14.39
C PHE A 213 9.60 23.59 15.03
N LEU A 214 9.49 22.72 16.03
CA LEU A 214 10.58 22.08 16.74
C LEU A 214 10.46 20.57 16.55
N GLU A 215 11.56 19.84 16.74
CA GLU A 215 11.54 18.37 16.64
C GLU A 215 10.51 17.75 17.60
N ARG A 216 10.48 18.22 18.85
CA ARG A 216 9.52 17.78 19.88
C ARG A 216 8.06 18.00 19.51
N ASP A 217 7.76 18.90 18.57
CA ASP A 217 6.38 19.13 18.14
C ASP A 217 5.84 17.95 17.33
N LEU A 218 6.73 17.19 16.70
CA LEU A 218 6.46 16.03 15.86
C LEU A 218 6.68 14.70 16.64
N GLU A 219 6.64 14.73 17.96
CA GLU A 219 6.70 13.53 18.81
C GLU A 219 5.33 13.22 19.43
N PRO A 220 5.02 11.95 19.76
CA PRO A 220 3.74 11.54 20.33
C PRO A 220 3.31 12.29 21.60
N GLU A 221 4.26 12.77 22.39
CA GLU A 221 4.04 13.48 23.65
C GLU A 221 3.65 14.96 23.43
N SER A 222 3.78 15.46 22.20
CA SER A 222 3.43 16.83 21.84
C SER A 222 1.93 17.09 21.92
N GLU A 223 1.55 18.26 22.44
CA GLU A 223 0.16 18.74 22.36
C GLU A 223 -0.29 18.95 20.90
N LEU A 224 0.65 19.18 19.97
CA LEU A 224 0.36 19.30 18.54
C LEU A 224 0.09 17.94 17.89
N TRP A 225 0.55 16.84 18.50
CA TRP A 225 0.50 15.51 17.90
C TRP A 225 -0.88 15.13 17.36
N PRO A 226 -2.00 15.27 18.09
CA PRO A 226 -3.31 14.90 17.59
C PRO A 226 -3.80 15.76 16.41
N PHE A 227 -3.28 16.99 16.28
CA PHE A 227 -3.66 17.95 15.23
C PHE A 227 -2.84 17.79 13.95
N LEU A 228 -1.62 17.24 14.06
CA LEU A 228 -0.75 17.01 12.92
C LEU A 228 -1.33 16.00 11.93
N TRP A 229 -2.14 15.05 12.39
CA TRP A 229 -2.61 13.89 11.61
C TRP A 229 -4.08 14.01 11.21
N SER A 230 -4.49 13.29 10.16
CA SER A 230 -5.90 13.29 9.78
C SER A 230 -6.74 12.54 10.81
N THR A 231 -7.93 13.05 11.10
CA THR A 231 -8.87 12.47 12.09
C THR A 231 -9.43 11.10 11.70
N ASN A 232 -9.25 10.69 10.43
CA ASN A 232 -9.66 9.38 9.93
C ASN A 232 -8.54 8.32 10.04
N HIS A 233 -7.40 8.65 10.64
CA HIS A 233 -6.30 7.73 10.91
C HIS A 233 -6.07 7.59 12.42
N GLY A 234 -5.98 6.34 12.87
CA GLY A 234 -5.80 5.97 14.26
C GLY A 234 -4.34 6.07 14.71
N PRO A 235 -4.06 5.63 15.94
CA PRO A 235 -2.70 5.52 16.45
C PRO A 235 -1.83 4.61 15.58
N ASP A 236 -0.55 4.95 15.49
CA ASP A 236 0.45 4.18 14.78
C ASP A 236 0.94 2.96 15.58
N TRP A 237 1.23 1.86 14.87
CA TRP A 237 1.64 0.59 15.48
C TRP A 237 3.13 0.52 15.85
N ILE A 238 3.92 1.52 15.46
CA ILE A 238 5.34 1.64 15.78
C ILE A 238 5.54 2.58 16.97
N PHE A 239 5.10 3.83 16.85
CA PHE A 239 5.37 4.87 17.86
C PHE A 239 4.27 5.00 18.93
N GLU A 240 3.03 4.60 18.64
CA GLU A 240 1.89 4.76 19.57
C GLU A 240 1.30 3.40 19.98
N ARG A 241 2.16 2.39 20.20
CA ARG A 241 1.74 1.00 20.45
C ARG A 241 0.62 0.88 21.47
N GLY A 242 0.74 1.53 22.63
CA GLY A 242 -0.28 1.45 23.69
C GLY A 242 -1.64 1.96 23.23
N ALA A 243 -1.68 3.11 22.55
CA ALA A 243 -2.91 3.66 22.01
C ALA A 243 -3.47 2.82 20.86
N ALA A 244 -2.62 2.23 20.01
CA ALA A 244 -3.03 1.32 18.94
C ALA A 244 -3.65 0.03 19.49
N GLU A 245 -3.05 -0.55 20.54
CA GLU A 245 -3.60 -1.73 21.22
C GLU A 245 -4.94 -1.43 21.88
N GLN A 246 -5.10 -0.27 22.52
CA GLN A 246 -6.37 0.19 23.10
C GLN A 246 -7.45 0.37 22.03
N ALA A 247 -7.11 0.99 20.89
CA ALA A 247 -8.04 1.15 19.76
C ALA A 247 -8.47 -0.22 19.19
N LEU A 248 -7.55 -1.18 19.12
CA LEU A 248 -7.83 -2.55 18.70
C LEU A 248 -8.76 -3.28 19.68
N ASP A 249 -8.56 -3.13 20.99
CA ASP A 249 -9.43 -3.74 22.01
C ASP A 249 -10.84 -3.14 21.99
N ALA A 250 -10.94 -1.80 21.93
CA ALA A 250 -12.24 -1.13 21.81
C ALA A 250 -13.00 -1.57 20.54
N TRP A 251 -12.28 -1.73 19.43
CA TRP A 251 -12.84 -2.30 18.21
C TRP A 251 -13.32 -3.73 18.41
N ARG A 252 -12.50 -4.59 19.02
CA ARG A 252 -12.85 -5.98 19.32
C ARG A 252 -14.14 -6.07 20.12
N ASP A 253 -14.25 -5.28 21.19
CA ASP A 253 -15.43 -5.24 22.05
C ASP A 253 -16.68 -4.82 21.28
N SER A 254 -16.53 -3.87 20.35
CA SER A 254 -17.63 -3.44 19.48
C SER A 254 -18.09 -4.53 18.51
N VAL A 255 -17.17 -5.39 18.05
CA VAL A 255 -17.45 -6.49 17.13
C VAL A 255 -18.13 -7.66 17.85
N ILE A 256 -17.73 -7.99 19.08
CA ILE A 256 -18.34 -9.07 19.86
C ILE A 256 -19.65 -8.67 20.55
N GLY A 257 -20.05 -7.39 20.46
CA GLY A 257 -21.30 -6.89 21.01
C GLY A 257 -21.28 -6.74 22.53
N SER A 258 -20.10 -6.55 23.13
CA SER A 258 -20.00 -6.20 24.55
C SER A 258 -20.71 -4.87 24.78
N LYS A 259 -21.90 -4.89 25.39
CA LYS A 259 -22.78 -3.71 25.61
C LYS A 259 -22.06 -2.54 26.30
N ALA A 260 -20.97 -2.80 27.02
CA ALA A 260 -20.12 -1.79 27.63
C ALA A 260 -19.40 -0.88 26.60
N SER A 261 -18.89 -1.41 25.48
CA SER A 261 -18.00 -0.63 24.59
C SER A 261 -18.71 0.24 23.56
N LEU A 262 -19.98 -0.06 23.25
CA LEU A 262 -20.78 0.77 22.34
C LEU A 262 -21.03 2.18 22.91
N ARG A 263 -21.08 2.33 24.24
CA ARG A 263 -21.20 3.64 24.88
C ARG A 263 -19.84 4.32 25.02
N ASP A 264 -18.80 3.63 25.48
CA ASP A 264 -17.48 4.23 25.70
C ASP A 264 -16.74 4.60 24.40
N CYS A 265 -16.84 3.76 23.36
CA CYS A 265 -16.24 4.06 22.05
C CYS A 265 -16.97 5.22 21.37
N MET A 266 -18.30 5.26 21.47
CA MET A 266 -19.10 6.35 20.92
C MET A 266 -18.87 7.65 21.70
N ASP A 267 -18.74 7.61 23.03
CA ASP A 267 -18.41 8.79 23.84
C ASP A 267 -16.98 9.30 23.59
N SER A 268 -16.00 8.42 23.42
CA SER A 268 -14.62 8.79 23.05
C SER A 268 -14.57 9.43 21.65
N PHE A 269 -15.26 8.82 20.69
CA PHE A 269 -15.36 9.36 19.33
C PHE A 269 -16.15 10.68 19.28
N LEU A 270 -17.27 10.78 19.99
CA LEU A 270 -18.09 11.98 20.08
C LEU A 270 -17.36 13.10 20.84
N ARG A 271 -16.60 12.82 21.90
CA ARG A 271 -15.74 13.83 22.55
C ARG A 271 -14.64 14.34 21.60
N ARG A 272 -14.12 13.49 20.71
CA ARG A 272 -13.16 13.89 19.66
C ARG A 272 -13.82 14.63 18.48
N GLN A 273 -15.11 14.37 18.22
CA GLN A 273 -15.87 15.05 17.17
C GLN A 273 -16.63 16.30 17.65
N ASN A 274 -16.79 16.51 18.96
CA ASN A 274 -17.46 17.67 19.55
C ASN A 274 -16.56 18.92 19.61
N THR A 275 -15.83 19.20 18.54
CA THR A 275 -15.52 20.59 18.19
C THR A 275 -16.72 21.13 17.42
N GLU A 276 -17.22 22.33 17.79
CA GLU A 276 -18.43 22.92 17.19
C GLU A 276 -18.43 22.90 15.65
N ASP A 277 -17.25 22.97 15.03
CA ASP A 277 -17.01 22.88 13.58
C ASP A 277 -17.46 21.57 12.93
N ASN A 278 -17.24 20.43 13.59
CA ASN A 278 -17.64 19.12 13.07
C ASN A 278 -19.16 18.91 13.18
N ILE A 279 -19.77 19.46 14.23
CA ILE A 279 -21.23 19.49 14.42
C ILE A 279 -21.87 20.35 13.33
N MET A 280 -21.30 21.51 12.99
CA MET A 280 -21.78 22.34 11.86
C MET A 280 -21.67 21.60 10.52
N ARG A 281 -20.57 20.90 10.24
CA ARG A 281 -20.42 20.10 9.01
C ARG A 281 -21.42 18.96 8.90
N LEU A 282 -21.67 18.23 9.99
CA LEU A 282 -22.69 17.18 10.03
C LEU A 282 -24.11 17.74 9.86
N LYS A 283 -24.42 18.88 10.50
CA LYS A 283 -25.70 19.57 10.32
C LYS A 283 -25.91 20.07 8.90
N ALA A 284 -24.88 20.67 8.26
CA ALA A 284 -24.94 21.13 6.87
C ALA A 284 -25.11 19.99 5.85
N THR A 285 -24.62 18.79 6.19
CA THR A 285 -24.81 17.59 5.35
C THR A 285 -26.20 16.97 5.58
N ALA A 286 -26.73 17.07 6.80
CA ALA A 286 -28.06 16.56 7.16
C ALA A 286 -29.21 17.41 6.59
N THR A 287 -29.04 18.73 6.44
CA THR A 287 -30.07 19.62 5.84
C THR A 287 -30.32 19.41 4.35
N ARG A 288 -29.52 18.58 3.65
CA ARG A 288 -29.76 18.20 2.24
C ARG A 288 -30.54 16.90 2.04
N ARG A 289 -30.99 16.22 3.10
CA ARG A 289 -31.77 14.98 3.02
C ARG A 289 -33.00 15.00 3.93
N SER A 290 -33.99 15.82 3.61
CA SER A 290 -35.35 15.72 4.17
C SER A 290 -36.31 15.08 3.16
N LYS A 291 -36.26 13.75 3.03
CA LYS A 291 -37.45 12.96 2.71
C LYS A 291 -37.54 11.84 3.74
N ALA A 292 -38.57 11.95 4.58
CA ALA A 292 -38.84 11.02 5.67
C ALA A 292 -39.02 9.58 5.14
N PRO A 293 -38.49 8.55 5.82
CA PRO A 293 -38.73 7.18 5.42
C PRO A 293 -40.10 6.73 5.94
N HIS A 294 -40.94 6.27 5.01
CA HIS A 294 -42.11 5.46 5.30
C HIS A 294 -41.70 4.20 6.07
N VAL A 295 -42.35 3.97 7.20
CA VAL A 295 -42.24 2.74 8.00
C VAL A 295 -43.01 1.64 7.26
N VAL A 296 -42.30 0.83 6.48
CA VAL A 296 -42.82 -0.40 5.89
C VAL A 296 -42.23 -1.58 6.64
N ALA A 297 -43.11 -2.48 7.10
CA ALA A 297 -42.81 -3.68 7.85
C ALA A 297 -41.73 -4.55 7.16
N CYS A 298 -40.68 -4.88 7.91
CA CYS A 298 -39.54 -5.66 7.44
C CYS A 298 -39.90 -7.15 7.31
N ALA A 299 -40.21 -7.58 6.09
CA ALA A 299 -39.89 -8.93 5.65
C ALA A 299 -38.38 -9.17 5.78
N HIS A 300 -37.99 -10.30 6.37
CA HIS A 300 -36.66 -10.92 6.45
C HIS A 300 -35.53 -10.13 5.77
N ARG A 301 -34.95 -9.14 6.46
CA ARG A 301 -33.71 -8.53 5.99
C ARG A 301 -32.61 -9.59 6.10
N PRO A 302 -31.87 -9.90 5.02
CA PRO A 302 -30.72 -10.79 5.11
C PRO A 302 -29.75 -10.24 6.16
N ILE A 303 -29.31 -11.10 7.06
CA ILE A 303 -28.34 -10.77 8.10
C ILE A 303 -27.15 -10.08 7.40
N PRO A 304 -26.78 -8.84 7.79
CA PRO A 304 -25.69 -8.14 7.15
C PRO A 304 -24.43 -9.00 7.28
N MET A 305 -23.92 -9.49 6.15
CA MET A 305 -22.73 -10.33 6.13
C MET A 305 -21.59 -9.60 6.84
N THR A 306 -21.06 -10.23 7.88
CA THR A 306 -19.94 -9.73 8.68
C THR A 306 -18.76 -9.38 7.76
N LYS A 307 -18.13 -8.22 7.98
CA LYS A 307 -16.91 -7.86 7.26
C LYS A 307 -15.82 -8.92 7.50
N THR A 308 -15.09 -9.27 6.44
CA THR A 308 -13.94 -10.16 6.54
C THR A 308 -12.77 -9.45 7.19
N ILE A 309 -11.89 -10.18 7.86
CA ILE A 309 -10.73 -9.62 8.56
C ILE A 309 -9.83 -8.81 7.63
N ILE A 310 -9.61 -9.26 6.39
CA ILE A 310 -8.77 -8.53 5.45
C ILE A 310 -9.33 -7.15 5.08
N HIS A 311 -10.66 -7.01 4.95
CA HIS A 311 -11.26 -5.68 4.74
C HIS A 311 -11.07 -4.78 5.93
N VAL A 312 -11.26 -5.32 7.13
CA VAL A 312 -11.11 -4.52 8.34
C VAL A 312 -9.67 -4.02 8.44
N LEU A 313 -8.67 -4.88 8.23
CA LEU A 313 -7.25 -4.49 8.20
C LEU A 313 -6.97 -3.38 7.17
N THR A 314 -7.56 -3.44 5.98
CA THR A 314 -7.25 -2.47 4.92
C THR A 314 -8.09 -1.19 4.95
N GLU A 315 -9.33 -1.24 5.44
CA GLU A 315 -10.27 -0.11 5.40
C GLU A 315 -10.30 0.69 6.71
N ARG A 316 -10.15 0.02 7.86
CA ARG A 316 -10.28 0.68 9.18
C ARG A 316 -8.95 1.27 9.62
N GLN A 317 -8.55 2.36 8.95
CA GLN A 317 -7.32 3.09 9.27
C GLN A 317 -7.36 3.79 10.62
N ASP A 318 -8.54 3.92 11.23
CA ASP A 318 -8.73 4.34 12.62
C ASP A 318 -8.23 3.31 13.64
N ILE A 319 -7.97 2.07 13.23
CA ILE A 319 -7.48 0.98 14.09
C ILE A 319 -6.17 0.40 13.53
N PHE A 320 -6.16 0.09 12.23
CA PHE A 320 -5.06 -0.55 11.51
C PHE A 320 -4.31 0.47 10.66
N ASN A 321 -3.99 1.63 11.26
CA ASN A 321 -3.27 2.69 10.58
C ASN A 321 -1.94 2.15 10.02
N GLY A 322 -1.62 2.51 8.78
CA GLY A 322 -0.40 2.07 8.09
C GLY A 322 -0.53 0.74 7.35
N TYR A 323 -1.47 -0.14 7.73
CA TYR A 323 -1.66 -1.41 7.03
C TYR A 323 -2.49 -1.24 5.76
N GLY A 324 -2.03 -1.86 4.68
CA GLY A 324 -2.75 -1.93 3.42
C GLY A 324 -2.76 -3.35 2.87
N GLN A 325 -2.86 -3.46 1.55
CA GLN A 325 -3.22 -4.71 0.90
C GLN A 325 -2.14 -5.78 1.05
N HIS A 326 -0.87 -5.37 0.93
CA HIS A 326 0.23 -6.31 0.97
C HIS A 326 0.59 -6.71 2.40
N THR A 327 0.70 -5.73 3.30
CA THR A 327 0.98 -6.00 4.71
C THR A 327 -0.14 -6.82 5.37
N ALA A 328 -1.42 -6.55 5.04
CA ALA A 328 -2.53 -7.38 5.53
C ALA A 328 -2.46 -8.82 5.01
N SER A 329 -2.14 -9.02 3.72
CA SER A 329 -2.00 -10.38 3.15
C SER A 329 -0.88 -11.17 3.85
N ASP A 330 0.25 -10.52 4.10
CA ASP A 330 1.42 -11.14 4.74
C ASP A 330 1.17 -11.44 6.23
N ILE A 331 0.54 -10.52 6.97
CA ILE A 331 0.17 -10.75 8.38
C ILE A 331 -0.82 -11.92 8.52
N LEU A 332 -1.83 -11.97 7.67
CA LEU A 332 -2.82 -13.06 7.71
C LEU A 332 -2.18 -14.40 7.32
N TYR A 333 -1.23 -14.40 6.38
CA TYR A 333 -0.40 -15.57 6.09
C TYR A 333 0.40 -16.02 7.32
N ASP A 334 1.09 -15.10 8.00
CA ASP A 334 1.88 -15.43 9.18
C ASP A 334 1.04 -15.97 10.33
N LEU A 335 -0.17 -15.42 10.50
CA LEU A 335 -1.14 -15.86 11.50
C LEU A 335 -1.93 -17.11 11.08
N ARG A 336 -1.71 -17.62 9.86
CA ARG A 336 -2.44 -18.75 9.27
C ARG A 336 -3.96 -18.51 9.19
N ILE A 337 -4.36 -17.25 9.06
CA ILE A 337 -5.75 -16.82 8.94
C ILE A 337 -6.13 -16.76 7.46
N TRP A 338 -7.24 -17.41 7.09
CA TRP A 338 -7.78 -17.27 5.74
C TRP A 338 -8.29 -15.84 5.49
N PRO A 339 -7.93 -15.17 4.38
CA PRO A 339 -8.26 -13.76 4.14
C PRO A 339 -9.74 -13.38 4.29
N GLY A 340 -10.65 -14.28 3.91
CA GLY A 340 -12.08 -14.05 4.01
C GLY A 340 -12.71 -14.46 5.35
N MET A 341 -11.92 -14.85 6.36
CA MET A 341 -12.43 -15.18 7.69
C MET A 341 -13.18 -13.96 8.25
N PRO A 342 -14.40 -14.12 8.80
CA PRO A 342 -15.11 -13.03 9.46
C PRO A 342 -14.27 -12.42 10.58
N ALA A 343 -14.20 -11.09 10.65
CA ALA A 343 -13.46 -10.42 11.71
C ALA A 343 -13.99 -10.78 13.12
N GLU A 344 -15.30 -11.04 13.22
CA GLU A 344 -15.94 -11.51 14.45
C GLU A 344 -15.36 -12.84 14.94
N HIS A 345 -15.03 -13.78 14.05
CA HIS A 345 -14.44 -15.05 14.45
C HIS A 345 -13.04 -14.85 15.05
N VAL A 346 -12.25 -13.95 14.45
CA VAL A 346 -10.95 -13.54 15.01
C VAL A 346 -11.12 -12.90 16.38
N CYS A 347 -12.13 -12.02 16.55
CA CYS A 347 -12.37 -11.33 17.82
C CYS A 347 -12.90 -12.25 18.92
N LYS A 348 -13.68 -13.28 18.59
CA LYS A 348 -14.22 -14.24 19.57
C LYS A 348 -13.16 -15.18 20.13
N ASP A 349 -12.16 -15.55 19.33
CA ASP A 349 -11.05 -16.38 19.79
C ASP A 349 -9.99 -15.52 20.50
N ASN A 350 -9.92 -15.63 21.83
CA ASN A 350 -8.94 -14.93 22.66
C ASN A 350 -7.49 -15.17 22.19
N LYS A 351 -7.13 -16.42 21.87
CA LYS A 351 -5.75 -16.76 21.51
C LYS A 351 -5.40 -16.20 20.14
N LEU A 352 -6.32 -16.31 19.18
CA LEU A 352 -6.12 -15.78 17.83
C LEU A 352 -6.06 -14.25 17.83
N PHE A 353 -6.94 -13.58 18.59
CA PHE A 353 -6.93 -12.13 18.73
C PHE A 353 -5.64 -11.62 19.38
N GLN A 354 -5.18 -12.25 20.47
CA GLN A 354 -3.91 -11.87 21.09
C GLN A 354 -2.72 -12.09 20.15
N SER A 355 -2.75 -13.18 19.38
CA SER A 355 -1.74 -13.44 18.34
C SER A 355 -1.77 -12.35 17.26
N LEU A 356 -2.96 -11.92 16.82
CA LEU A 356 -3.12 -10.79 15.89
C LEU A 356 -2.54 -9.49 16.47
N LYS A 357 -2.90 -9.14 17.71
CA LYS A 357 -2.40 -7.93 18.39
C LYS A 357 -0.87 -7.91 18.44
N ILE A 358 -0.25 -8.98 18.90
CA ILE A 358 1.22 -9.11 18.97
C ILE A 358 1.83 -9.04 17.57
N ARG A 359 1.20 -9.71 16.58
CA ARG A 359 1.74 -9.77 15.23
C ARG A 359 1.68 -8.42 14.52
N LEU A 360 0.65 -7.62 14.73
CA LEU A 360 0.57 -6.26 14.16
C LEU A 360 1.81 -5.47 14.57
N HIS A 361 2.05 -5.30 15.86
CA HIS A 361 3.21 -4.55 16.35
C HIS A 361 4.55 -5.12 15.87
N THR A 362 4.78 -6.43 16.06
CA THR A 362 6.06 -7.05 15.67
C THR A 362 6.31 -6.99 14.16
N TYR A 363 5.26 -7.07 13.34
CA TYR A 363 5.35 -6.89 11.90
C TYR A 363 5.61 -5.41 11.53
N ALA A 364 5.01 -4.44 12.21
CA ALA A 364 5.28 -3.01 11.93
C ALA A 364 6.73 -2.63 12.30
N ALA A 365 7.21 -3.10 13.46
CA ALA A 365 8.53 -2.78 13.98
C ALA A 365 9.69 -3.19 13.05
N GLN A 366 9.48 -4.18 12.17
CA GLN A 366 10.52 -4.60 11.23
C GLN A 366 10.92 -3.47 10.27
N PHE A 367 10.01 -2.56 9.93
CA PHE A 367 10.25 -1.50 8.94
C PHE A 367 10.98 -0.29 9.51
N VAL A 368 11.20 -0.26 10.82
CA VAL A 368 12.12 0.69 11.48
C VAL A 368 13.38 0.02 12.01
N SER A 369 13.56 -1.28 11.75
CA SER A 369 14.78 -1.99 12.15
C SER A 369 16.00 -1.58 11.31
N ASP A 370 17.18 -1.62 11.92
CA ASP A 370 18.45 -1.33 11.23
C ASP A 370 18.66 -2.30 10.06
N ARG A 371 18.31 -3.57 10.24
CA ARG A 371 18.36 -4.57 9.17
C ARG A 371 17.50 -4.19 7.96
N TYR A 372 16.30 -3.65 8.16
CA TYR A 372 15.47 -3.18 7.05
C TYR A 372 16.11 -1.97 6.37
N ARG A 373 16.57 -1.00 7.15
CA ARG A 373 17.22 0.23 6.67
C ARG A 373 18.45 -0.07 5.83
N GLU A 374 19.33 -0.94 6.31
CA GLU A 374 20.55 -1.35 5.61
C GLU A 374 20.28 -2.09 4.30
N LEU A 375 19.29 -2.99 4.31
CA LEU A 375 19.02 -3.86 3.17
C LEU A 375 18.15 -3.22 2.10
N CYS A 376 17.18 -2.40 2.50
CA CYS A 376 16.11 -1.90 1.63
C CYS A 376 16.16 -0.39 1.43
N LEU A 377 16.88 0.39 2.24
CA LEU A 377 16.88 1.85 2.15
C LEU A 377 18.26 2.42 1.80
N SER A 378 19.07 1.63 1.09
CA SER A 378 20.33 2.12 0.51
C SER A 378 20.05 3.10 -0.64
N VAL A 379 20.95 4.06 -0.85
CA VAL A 379 20.91 4.91 -2.05
C VAL A 379 21.48 4.12 -3.24
N PRO A 380 20.90 4.21 -4.44
CA PRO A 380 21.53 3.67 -5.64
C PRO A 380 22.85 4.42 -5.93
N ASN A 381 23.88 3.68 -6.35
CA ASN A 381 25.13 4.28 -6.84
C ASN A 381 24.93 4.80 -8.27
N GLY A 382 24.24 5.93 -8.43
CA GLY A 382 23.93 6.48 -9.74
C GLY A 382 23.14 7.80 -9.67
N PRO A 383 22.53 8.21 -10.79
CA PRO A 383 21.65 9.36 -10.85
C PRO A 383 20.51 9.29 -9.83
N ALA A 384 19.94 10.44 -9.46
CA ALA A 384 18.94 10.53 -8.41
C ALA A 384 17.68 9.66 -8.65
N PHE A 385 17.30 9.44 -9.91
CA PHE A 385 16.16 8.59 -10.26
C PHE A 385 16.55 7.17 -10.67
N ALA A 386 17.81 6.76 -10.45
CA ALA A 386 18.26 5.41 -10.77
C ALA A 386 17.48 4.35 -9.99
N PHE A 387 17.13 3.25 -10.67
CA PHE A 387 16.44 2.14 -10.02
C PHE A 387 17.36 1.38 -9.07
N ASN A 388 17.01 1.28 -7.79
CA ASN A 388 17.78 0.50 -6.83
C ASN A 388 17.40 -0.99 -6.85
N TYR A 389 18.03 -1.74 -7.76
CA TYR A 389 17.84 -3.20 -7.89
C TYR A 389 18.10 -4.00 -6.62
N LYS A 390 19.10 -3.59 -5.83
CA LYS A 390 19.46 -4.30 -4.59
C LYS A 390 18.36 -4.14 -3.55
N SER A 391 17.90 -2.91 -3.34
CA SER A 391 16.77 -2.61 -2.45
C SER A 391 15.51 -3.35 -2.88
N ASP A 392 15.09 -3.24 -4.15
CA ASP A 392 13.89 -3.92 -4.68
C ASP A 392 13.96 -5.44 -4.47
N THR A 393 15.11 -6.05 -4.78
CA THR A 393 15.29 -7.50 -4.65
C THR A 393 15.28 -7.92 -3.18
N ASN A 394 15.94 -7.16 -2.30
CA ASN A 394 15.95 -7.45 -0.87
C ASN A 394 14.55 -7.31 -0.27
N TYR A 395 13.84 -6.24 -0.62
CA TYR A 395 12.47 -6.00 -0.18
C TYR A 395 11.56 -7.16 -0.57
N ILE A 396 11.50 -7.49 -1.86
CA ILE A 396 10.63 -8.56 -2.37
C ILE A 396 10.98 -9.92 -1.75
N ASN A 397 12.26 -10.21 -1.52
CA ASN A 397 12.66 -11.52 -1.00
C ASN A 397 12.51 -11.65 0.52
N GLN A 398 12.69 -10.58 1.28
CA GLN A 398 12.78 -10.63 2.75
C GLN A 398 11.59 -10.01 3.48
N TYR A 399 10.90 -9.04 2.87
CA TYR A 399 9.86 -8.22 3.52
C TYR A 399 8.49 -8.33 2.85
N LEU A 400 8.38 -9.14 1.79
CA LEU A 400 7.12 -9.47 1.13
C LEU A 400 6.93 -10.99 1.19
N SER A 401 5.84 -11.48 1.77
CA SER A 401 5.65 -12.94 1.98
C SER A 401 4.84 -13.59 0.88
N VAL A 402 3.59 -13.16 0.68
CA VAL A 402 2.63 -13.80 -0.23
C VAL A 402 2.04 -12.85 -1.25
N TYR A 403 2.00 -11.55 -0.96
CA TYR A 403 1.34 -10.59 -1.83
C TYR A 403 1.95 -10.53 -3.24
N ARG A 404 1.13 -10.84 -4.25
CA ARG A 404 1.53 -10.95 -5.67
C ARG A 404 2.74 -11.87 -5.90
N LYS A 405 2.93 -12.90 -5.09
CA LYS A 405 3.89 -13.98 -5.39
C LYS A 405 3.19 -15.17 -6.00
N CYS A 406 3.91 -15.94 -6.81
CA CYS A 406 3.46 -17.25 -7.30
C CYS A 406 3.74 -18.35 -6.28
N PHE A 407 4.83 -18.21 -5.52
CA PHE A 407 5.25 -19.14 -4.49
C PHE A 407 5.73 -18.39 -3.26
N VAL A 408 5.52 -18.99 -2.10
CA VAL A 408 6.09 -18.55 -0.83
C VAL A 408 6.98 -19.67 -0.28
N ARG A 409 8.15 -19.30 0.22
CA ARG A 409 9.06 -20.22 0.90
C ARG A 409 8.69 -20.30 2.37
N ILE A 410 8.06 -21.40 2.77
CA ILE A 410 7.59 -21.59 4.15
C ILE A 410 8.63 -22.42 4.92
N ARG A 411 9.05 -21.93 6.10
CA ARG A 411 9.96 -22.67 7.00
C ARG A 411 9.28 -23.92 7.55
N ARG A 412 10.07 -24.94 7.90
CA ARG A 412 9.60 -26.24 8.42
C ARG A 412 8.54 -26.09 9.50
N GLU A 413 8.80 -25.29 10.51
CA GLU A 413 7.92 -25.15 11.67
C GLU A 413 6.56 -24.57 11.26
N GLN A 414 6.57 -23.48 10.49
CA GLN A 414 5.35 -22.83 9.99
C GLN A 414 4.60 -23.73 9.01
N TYR A 415 5.31 -24.42 8.11
CA TYR A 415 4.72 -25.35 7.15
C TYR A 415 4.00 -26.49 7.86
N ASN A 416 4.70 -27.18 8.78
CA ASN A 416 4.15 -28.31 9.52
C ASN A 416 2.98 -27.87 10.41
N ALA A 417 3.01 -26.64 10.94
CA ALA A 417 1.89 -26.11 11.71
C ALA A 417 0.66 -25.84 10.82
N MET A 418 0.84 -25.28 9.61
CA MET A 418 -0.23 -25.11 8.63
C MET A 418 -0.78 -26.44 8.09
N ALA A 419 0.09 -27.43 7.88
CA ALA A 419 -0.28 -28.76 7.44
C ALA A 419 -1.14 -29.48 8.50
N ARG A 420 -0.75 -29.39 9.78
CA ARG A 420 -1.52 -29.96 10.91
C ARG A 420 -2.92 -29.35 11.06
N GLU A 421 -3.09 -28.10 10.66
CA GLU A 421 -4.39 -27.41 10.61
C GLU A 421 -5.18 -27.69 9.32
N GLY A 422 -4.66 -28.56 8.44
CA GLY A 422 -5.32 -28.92 7.18
C GLY A 422 -5.40 -27.77 6.16
N LEU A 423 -4.64 -26.68 6.36
CA LEU A 423 -4.81 -25.46 5.58
C LEU A 423 -4.44 -25.59 4.11
N PHE A 424 -3.59 -26.57 3.76
CA PHE A 424 -3.22 -26.88 2.37
C PHE A 424 -4.18 -27.86 1.68
N ASN A 425 -5.05 -28.54 2.43
CA ASN A 425 -5.96 -29.54 1.92
C ASN A 425 -7.25 -28.88 1.42
N SER A 426 -7.48 -28.91 0.10
CA SER A 426 -8.65 -28.27 -0.52
C SER A 426 -9.99 -28.94 -0.18
N GLU A 427 -9.99 -30.13 0.41
CA GLU A 427 -11.21 -30.81 0.85
C GLU A 427 -11.56 -30.54 2.31
N HIS A 428 -10.57 -30.14 3.12
CA HIS A 428 -10.74 -29.81 4.53
C HIS A 428 -11.53 -28.50 4.70
N MET A 429 -12.38 -28.43 5.72
CA MET A 429 -13.12 -27.22 6.11
C MET A 429 -12.45 -26.57 7.32
N ILE A 430 -12.09 -25.29 7.20
CA ILE A 430 -11.43 -24.54 8.28
C ILE A 430 -12.29 -24.57 9.55
N GLY A 431 -11.66 -24.94 10.67
CA GLY A 431 -12.29 -25.07 11.99
C GLY A 431 -12.82 -26.47 12.30
N ALA A 432 -12.89 -27.37 11.31
CA ALA A 432 -13.16 -28.79 11.56
C ALA A 432 -11.90 -29.49 12.12
N ARG A 433 -12.08 -30.64 12.77
CA ARG A 433 -10.96 -31.49 13.18
C ARG A 433 -10.23 -31.99 11.92
N TYR A 434 -8.92 -31.83 11.88
CA TYR A 434 -8.07 -32.36 10.82
C TYR A 434 -7.15 -33.46 11.36
N HIS A 435 -7.04 -34.56 10.63
CA HIS A 435 -6.06 -35.61 10.89
C HIS A 435 -4.94 -35.44 9.86
N CYS A 436 -3.82 -34.92 10.33
CA CYS A 436 -2.63 -34.75 9.50
C CYS A 436 -1.89 -36.07 9.44
N GLU A 437 -1.66 -36.56 8.24
CA GLU A 437 -0.81 -37.73 8.01
C GLU A 437 0.66 -37.31 8.07
N ASP A 438 1.54 -38.22 8.47
CA ASP A 438 2.97 -37.94 8.61
C ASP A 438 3.63 -37.60 7.25
N ASP A 439 3.08 -38.07 6.13
CA ASP A 439 3.55 -37.77 4.78
C ASP A 439 3.19 -36.34 4.30
N GLU A 440 2.28 -35.66 5.00
CA GLU A 440 1.97 -34.25 4.75
C GLU A 440 2.99 -33.30 5.41
N LEU A 441 3.76 -33.79 6.38
CA LEU A 441 4.80 -33.03 7.07
C LEU A 441 6.11 -33.03 6.27
N ILE A 442 6.95 -32.03 6.51
CA ILE A 442 8.29 -31.96 5.93
C ILE A 442 9.38 -32.08 6.99
N ASP A 443 10.46 -32.75 6.61
CA ASP A 443 11.69 -32.94 7.35
C ASP A 443 12.84 -32.04 6.84
N VAL A 444 12.63 -31.31 5.74
CA VAL A 444 13.55 -30.31 5.19
C VAL A 444 13.35 -28.93 5.82
N ASN A 445 14.34 -28.03 5.69
CA ASN A 445 14.31 -26.71 6.33
C ASN A 445 13.18 -25.80 5.83
N TYR A 446 12.75 -25.96 4.59
CA TYR A 446 11.68 -25.18 3.99
C TYR A 446 11.02 -25.92 2.82
N ARG A 447 9.82 -25.49 2.45
CA ARG A 447 9.12 -25.90 1.24
C ARG A 447 8.57 -24.70 0.50
N ASP A 448 8.75 -24.68 -0.81
CA ASP A 448 8.13 -23.66 -1.66
C ASP A 448 6.67 -24.09 -1.94
N VAL A 449 5.72 -23.24 -1.55
CA VAL A 449 4.28 -23.52 -1.62
C VAL A 449 3.60 -22.55 -2.59
N PRO A 450 2.70 -23.02 -3.47
CA PRO A 450 1.97 -22.14 -4.37
C PRO A 450 1.12 -21.12 -3.59
N VAL A 451 1.07 -19.90 -4.09
CA VAL A 451 0.20 -18.85 -3.58
C VAL A 451 -1.03 -18.74 -4.46
N PHE A 452 -2.20 -18.62 -3.83
CA PHE A 452 -3.48 -18.50 -4.48
C PHE A 452 -4.04 -17.09 -4.35
N VAL A 453 -4.82 -16.70 -5.36
CA VAL A 453 -5.56 -15.45 -5.44
C VAL A 453 -7.02 -15.71 -5.09
N TYR A 454 -7.54 -14.90 -4.18
CA TYR A 454 -8.94 -14.81 -3.83
C TYR A 454 -9.45 -13.46 -4.31
N ARG A 455 -10.51 -13.48 -5.12
CA ARG A 455 -11.10 -12.27 -5.67
C ARG A 455 -12.24 -11.83 -4.80
N LEU A 456 -12.35 -10.54 -4.60
CA LEU A 456 -13.57 -9.92 -4.17
C LEU A 456 -14.06 -8.98 -5.24
N VAL A 457 -15.35 -9.13 -5.56
CA VAL A 457 -16.05 -8.20 -6.41
C VAL A 457 -16.76 -7.20 -5.50
N GLU A 458 -16.27 -5.97 -5.49
CA GLU A 458 -16.95 -4.84 -4.85
C GLU A 458 -17.85 -4.17 -5.89
N GLU A 459 -19.13 -4.05 -5.57
CA GLU A 459 -20.04 -3.20 -6.30
C GLU A 459 -19.81 -1.77 -5.84
N ASP A 460 -19.18 -0.97 -6.69
CA ASP A 460 -19.03 0.45 -6.44
C ASP A 460 -20.42 1.11 -6.57
N LYS A 461 -20.88 1.77 -5.51
CA LYS A 461 -22.22 2.36 -5.45
C LYS A 461 -22.39 3.54 -6.42
N GLY A 462 -21.30 4.06 -7.00
CA GLY A 462 -21.34 5.21 -7.90
C GLY A 462 -20.91 4.93 -9.34
N ASP A 463 -20.24 3.82 -9.62
CA ASP A 463 -19.67 3.53 -10.92
C ASP A 463 -20.05 2.11 -11.34
N LYS A 464 -20.61 1.94 -12.56
CA LYS A 464 -21.07 0.61 -13.05
C LYS A 464 -19.93 -0.41 -13.20
N LYS A 465 -18.69 -0.02 -12.92
CA LYS A 465 -17.51 -0.89 -13.00
C LYS A 465 -17.31 -1.61 -11.68
N LYS A 466 -17.49 -2.93 -11.72
CA LYS A 466 -17.10 -3.84 -10.64
C LYS A 466 -15.59 -3.71 -10.40
N LYS A 467 -15.20 -3.32 -9.19
CA LYS A 467 -13.81 -3.28 -8.79
C LYS A 467 -13.43 -4.64 -8.22
N GLU A 468 -12.48 -5.31 -8.86
CA GLU A 468 -11.91 -6.54 -8.34
C GLU A 468 -10.76 -6.22 -7.39
N VAL A 469 -10.87 -6.67 -6.15
CA VAL A 469 -9.78 -6.65 -5.17
C VAL A 469 -9.21 -8.05 -5.04
N LEU A 470 -7.88 -8.17 -5.15
CA LEU A 470 -7.16 -9.45 -5.17
C LEU A 470 -6.44 -9.68 -3.84
N TRP A 471 -6.65 -10.83 -3.23
CA TRP A 471 -6.02 -11.23 -1.98
C TRP A 471 -5.18 -12.47 -2.18
N TYR A 472 -4.05 -12.57 -1.47
CA TYR A 472 -3.04 -13.60 -1.71
C TYR A 472 -2.85 -14.47 -0.47
N SER A 473 -2.93 -15.78 -0.62
CA SER A 473 -2.68 -16.72 0.49
C SER A 473 -2.33 -18.11 -0.04
N PRO A 474 -1.44 -18.88 0.63
CA PRO A 474 -1.19 -20.28 0.30
C PRO A 474 -2.26 -21.24 0.88
N ILE A 475 -3.17 -20.74 1.72
CA ILE A 475 -4.27 -21.52 2.29
C ILE A 475 -5.22 -21.93 1.17
N ARG A 476 -5.65 -23.18 1.14
CA ARG A 476 -6.59 -23.77 0.17
C ARG A 476 -7.81 -24.42 0.82
N ALA A 477 -7.78 -24.63 2.13
CA ALA A 477 -8.89 -25.20 2.87
C ALA A 477 -10.20 -24.46 2.60
N LYS A 478 -11.30 -25.20 2.53
CA LYS A 478 -12.65 -24.68 2.33
C LYS A 478 -13.02 -23.82 3.53
N ARG A 479 -13.54 -22.64 3.25
CA ARG A 479 -14.24 -21.84 4.27
C ARG A 479 -15.51 -22.57 4.74
N PRO A 480 -15.95 -22.36 5.98
CA PRO A 480 -17.33 -22.57 6.39
C PRO A 480 -18.33 -21.85 5.47
N SER A 481 -19.49 -22.47 5.26
CA SER A 481 -20.52 -21.98 4.33
C SER A 481 -21.06 -20.60 4.73
N HIS A 482 -21.16 -20.32 6.02
CA HIS A 482 -21.63 -19.05 6.58
C HIS A 482 -20.65 -17.88 6.45
N TRP A 483 -19.39 -18.15 6.06
CA TRP A 483 -18.43 -17.07 5.79
C TRP A 483 -18.75 -16.37 4.47
N ARG A 484 -18.29 -15.12 4.30
CA ARG A 484 -18.43 -14.42 3.02
C ARG A 484 -17.65 -15.18 1.94
N SER A 485 -18.29 -15.39 0.79
CA SER A 485 -17.61 -16.01 -0.35
C SER A 485 -16.58 -15.07 -0.96
N LEU A 486 -15.34 -15.54 -1.07
CA LEU A 486 -14.32 -14.95 -1.93
C LEU A 486 -14.07 -15.94 -3.08
N PRO A 487 -14.50 -15.64 -4.32
CA PRO A 487 -14.16 -16.45 -5.48
C PRO A 487 -12.66 -16.82 -5.51
N GLY A 488 -12.37 -18.12 -5.64
CA GLY A 488 -11.03 -18.69 -5.55
C GLY A 488 -11.05 -20.06 -4.86
N PRO A 489 -9.89 -20.67 -4.58
CA PRO A 489 -8.54 -20.19 -4.91
C PRO A 489 -8.21 -20.29 -6.41
N PHE A 490 -7.68 -19.22 -7.00
CA PHE A 490 -7.05 -19.24 -8.33
C PHE A 490 -5.53 -19.26 -8.16
N LEU A 491 -4.77 -19.95 -9.01
CA LEU A 491 -3.32 -19.86 -8.87
C LEU A 491 -2.82 -18.46 -9.24
N ALA A 492 -1.92 -17.89 -8.42
CA ALA A 492 -1.26 -16.64 -8.76
C ALA A 492 -0.33 -16.84 -9.95
N THR A 493 -0.64 -16.22 -11.09
CA THR A 493 0.18 -16.28 -12.32
C THR A 493 1.16 -15.12 -12.44
N ASP A 494 0.85 -14.00 -11.78
CA ASP A 494 1.64 -12.77 -11.86
C ASP A 494 2.55 -12.66 -10.63
N ASN A 495 3.84 -12.92 -10.82
CA ASN A 495 4.84 -12.66 -9.79
C ASN A 495 5.21 -11.17 -9.74
N VAL A 496 5.31 -10.59 -8.55
CA VAL A 496 5.74 -9.21 -8.30
C VAL A 496 7.06 -8.87 -8.96
N LEU A 497 8.01 -9.82 -8.98
CA LEU A 497 9.31 -9.68 -9.67
C LEU A 497 9.16 -9.41 -11.18
N HIS A 498 7.97 -9.68 -11.72
CA HIS A 498 7.65 -9.65 -13.14
C HIS A 498 6.48 -8.74 -13.47
N ALA A 499 5.87 -8.11 -12.47
CA ALA A 499 4.73 -7.22 -12.63
C ALA A 499 5.05 -5.96 -13.46
N GLY A 500 6.33 -5.70 -13.76
CA GLY A 500 6.78 -4.52 -14.49
C GLY A 500 6.32 -3.24 -13.80
N MET A 501 5.70 -2.35 -14.57
CA MET A 501 5.18 -1.06 -14.10
C MET A 501 3.82 -1.13 -13.41
N LYS A 502 3.17 -2.31 -13.32
CA LYS A 502 1.80 -2.41 -12.78
C LYS A 502 1.74 -2.21 -11.26
N THR A 503 2.80 -2.69 -10.61
CA THR A 503 3.12 -2.74 -9.17
C THR A 503 3.91 -1.62 -8.52
N THR A 504 3.42 -0.90 -7.52
CA THR A 504 4.31 -0.23 -6.56
C THR A 504 4.29 -0.96 -5.22
N ILE A 505 5.41 -1.61 -4.89
CA ILE A 505 5.57 -2.47 -3.70
C ILE A 505 6.99 -2.26 -3.17
N GLY A 506 7.13 -1.69 -1.97
CA GLY A 506 8.41 -1.37 -1.36
C GLY A 506 9.04 -0.05 -1.85
N PRO A 507 10.14 0.38 -1.20
CA PRO A 507 10.68 1.73 -1.33
C PRO A 507 11.34 2.05 -2.68
N ALA A 508 11.83 1.04 -3.42
CA ALA A 508 12.51 1.24 -4.71
C ALA A 508 11.58 1.12 -5.93
N SER A 509 10.35 0.67 -5.75
CA SER A 509 9.55 0.09 -6.84
C SER A 509 8.47 1.01 -7.39
N PHE A 510 8.66 2.32 -7.26
CA PHE A 510 7.76 3.37 -7.77
C PHE A 510 7.93 3.60 -9.27
N TYR A 511 6.87 4.08 -9.93
CA TYR A 511 6.88 4.37 -11.36
C TYR A 511 8.11 5.20 -11.80
N LEU A 512 8.44 6.27 -11.08
CA LEU A 512 9.58 7.15 -11.38
C LEU A 512 10.91 6.39 -11.49
N PHE A 513 11.18 5.51 -10.53
CA PHE A 513 12.41 4.72 -10.51
C PHE A 513 12.34 3.55 -11.50
N LYS A 514 11.18 2.93 -11.69
CA LYS A 514 11.04 1.81 -12.61
C LYS A 514 11.22 2.19 -14.08
N LEU A 515 10.90 3.42 -14.46
CA LEU A 515 11.26 3.95 -15.78
C LEU A 515 12.77 3.96 -16.02
N ASN A 516 13.56 4.06 -14.94
CA ASN A 516 15.01 4.05 -14.95
C ASN A 516 15.62 2.66 -14.78
N GLN A 517 14.83 1.58 -14.94
CA GLN A 517 15.38 0.24 -15.06
C GLN A 517 16.09 0.07 -16.41
N TYR A 518 17.25 -0.57 -16.40
CA TYR A 518 17.89 -1.08 -17.61
C TYR A 518 16.94 -1.96 -18.41
N ASP A 519 16.94 -1.74 -19.71
CA ASP A 519 16.22 -2.61 -20.63
C ASP A 519 16.84 -4.01 -20.64
N PRO A 520 16.12 -5.07 -20.23
CA PRO A 520 16.65 -6.43 -20.30
C PRO A 520 16.90 -6.88 -21.74
N GLU A 521 16.22 -6.28 -22.73
CA GLU A 521 16.37 -6.60 -24.15
C GLU A 521 17.54 -5.86 -24.80
N ALA A 522 18.07 -4.80 -24.17
CA ALA A 522 19.20 -4.07 -24.72
C ALA A 522 20.45 -4.97 -24.83
N HIS A 523 21.06 -4.96 -26.01
CA HIS A 523 22.36 -5.57 -26.25
C HIS A 523 23.47 -4.68 -25.68
N GLY A 524 23.69 -4.73 -24.36
CA GLY A 524 24.84 -4.01 -23.83
C GLY A 524 26.15 -4.69 -24.18
N LYS A 525 27.20 -3.88 -24.19
CA LYS A 525 28.57 -4.33 -24.46
C LYS A 525 28.93 -5.41 -23.43
N PRO A 526 29.63 -6.49 -23.83
CA PRO A 526 30.08 -7.52 -22.90
C PRO A 526 30.71 -6.88 -21.66
N GLY A 527 30.21 -7.24 -20.48
CA GLY A 527 30.71 -6.67 -19.23
C GLY A 527 32.24 -6.76 -19.17
N ARG A 528 32.88 -5.70 -18.65
CA ARG A 528 34.35 -5.58 -18.58
C ARG A 528 34.97 -6.88 -18.07
N ARG A 529 35.97 -7.42 -18.81
CA ARG A 529 36.73 -8.62 -18.42
C ARG A 529 37.14 -8.52 -16.95
N LYS A 530 37.05 -9.64 -16.22
CA LYS A 530 37.39 -9.74 -14.79
C LYS A 530 38.73 -9.03 -14.54
N LYS A 531 38.74 -7.91 -13.79
CA LYS A 531 39.98 -7.22 -13.42
C LYS A 531 40.82 -8.17 -12.59
N ILE A 532 42.08 -8.36 -13.00
CA ILE A 532 43.11 -9.02 -12.20
C ILE A 532 43.29 -8.15 -10.94
N THR A 533 43.11 -8.75 -9.76
CA THR A 533 43.25 -8.06 -8.47
C THR A 533 44.73 -7.80 -8.18
N ASN A 534 45.15 -6.56 -8.31
CA ASN A 534 46.52 -6.07 -8.09
C ASN A 534 46.70 -5.37 -6.72
N GLY A 535 45.95 -5.81 -5.69
CA GLY A 535 46.18 -5.43 -4.28
C GLY A 535 45.81 -4.00 -3.86
N ARG A 536 45.41 -3.09 -4.76
CA ARG A 536 45.04 -1.71 -4.41
C ARG A 536 43.58 -1.58 -3.95
N ARG A 537 43.36 -0.89 -2.82
CA ARG A 537 42.03 -0.58 -2.25
C ARG A 537 41.28 0.45 -3.11
N GLY A 538 39.99 0.21 -3.31
CA GLY A 538 39.06 1.09 -4.04
C GLY A 538 38.31 0.33 -5.14
N ARG A 539 37.01 0.06 -4.95
CA ARG A 539 36.16 -0.64 -5.92
C ARG A 539 35.25 0.39 -6.62
N PRO A 540 35.39 0.62 -7.94
CA PRO A 540 34.38 1.34 -8.71
C PRO A 540 33.06 0.57 -8.72
N ALA A 541 31.94 1.28 -8.87
CA ALA A 541 30.59 0.72 -8.91
C ALA A 541 30.47 -0.44 -9.92
N HIS A 542 29.78 -1.52 -9.53
CA HIS A 542 29.51 -2.65 -10.41
C HIS A 542 28.11 -2.46 -11.01
N GLU A 543 28.04 -2.06 -12.27
CA GLU A 543 26.77 -2.11 -13.02
C GLU A 543 26.26 -3.56 -13.04
N PRO A 544 24.94 -3.81 -12.91
CA PRO A 544 24.40 -5.15 -13.05
C PRO A 544 24.77 -5.68 -14.43
N ARG A 545 25.40 -6.86 -14.49
CA ARG A 545 25.76 -7.44 -15.80
C ARG A 545 24.46 -7.76 -16.53
N ILE A 546 24.36 -7.39 -17.79
CA ILE A 546 23.18 -7.78 -18.61
C ILE A 546 22.98 -9.29 -18.63
N GLY A 547 24.06 -10.08 -18.49
CA GLY A 547 23.96 -11.53 -18.25
C GLY A 547 23.16 -11.90 -17.00
N ASP A 548 23.24 -11.12 -15.91
CA ASP A 548 22.45 -11.33 -14.69
C ASP A 548 20.98 -10.98 -14.90
N LEU A 549 20.71 -9.87 -15.61
CA LEU A 549 19.35 -9.48 -16.00
C LEU A 549 18.73 -10.55 -16.93
N ARG A 550 19.46 -11.04 -17.92
CA ARG A 550 19.05 -12.14 -18.80
C ARG A 550 18.84 -13.45 -18.03
N ARG A 551 19.72 -13.77 -17.06
CA ARG A 551 19.52 -14.92 -16.17
C ARG A 551 18.26 -14.78 -15.32
N ARG A 552 17.94 -13.57 -14.85
CA ARG A 552 16.70 -13.26 -14.14
C ARG A 552 15.48 -13.47 -15.04
N ASP A 553 15.53 -13.02 -16.29
CA ASP A 553 14.47 -13.23 -17.26
C ASP A 553 14.35 -14.70 -17.73
N ALA A 554 15.45 -15.43 -17.83
CA ALA A 554 15.43 -16.86 -18.11
C ALA A 554 14.81 -17.62 -16.92
N ARG A 555 15.17 -17.25 -15.69
CA ARG A 555 14.58 -17.80 -14.47
C ARG A 555 13.08 -17.48 -14.40
N LYS A 556 12.65 -16.28 -14.77
CA LYS A 556 11.24 -15.89 -14.95
C LYS A 556 10.50 -16.85 -15.87
N ARG A 557 11.04 -17.10 -17.07
CA ARG A 557 10.43 -18.03 -18.03
C ARG A 557 10.35 -19.45 -17.47
N LYS A 558 11.39 -19.91 -16.78
CA LYS A 558 11.43 -21.23 -16.14
C LYS A 558 10.43 -21.35 -14.98
N GLU A 559 10.30 -20.33 -14.14
CA GLU A 559 9.33 -20.29 -13.04
C GLU A 559 7.90 -20.28 -13.56
N LEU A 560 7.60 -19.49 -14.60
CA LEU A 560 6.29 -19.51 -15.27
C LEU A 560 5.97 -20.87 -15.88
N ALA A 561 6.94 -21.50 -16.54
CA ALA A 561 6.79 -22.86 -17.09
C ALA A 561 6.57 -23.91 -15.98
N ALA A 562 7.36 -23.87 -14.90
CA ALA A 562 7.22 -24.77 -13.76
C ALA A 562 5.85 -24.59 -13.07
N THR A 563 5.38 -23.35 -12.95
CA THR A 563 4.03 -23.04 -12.44
C THR A 563 2.97 -23.70 -13.31
N SER A 564 3.07 -23.56 -14.64
CA SER A 564 2.15 -24.20 -15.59
C SER A 564 2.15 -25.73 -15.50
N VAL A 565 3.33 -26.34 -15.35
CA VAL A 565 3.47 -27.79 -15.15
C VAL A 565 2.86 -28.23 -13.83
N LEU A 566 3.08 -27.49 -12.74
CA LEU A 566 2.52 -27.79 -11.43
C LEU A 566 0.99 -27.67 -11.42
N ILE A 567 0.42 -26.66 -12.09
CA ILE A 567 -1.03 -26.54 -12.31
C ILE A 567 -1.55 -27.81 -12.98
N THR A 568 -0.88 -28.21 -14.06
CA THR A 568 -1.29 -29.35 -14.89
C THR A 568 -1.20 -30.66 -14.10
N SER A 569 -0.14 -30.84 -13.29
CA SER A 569 0.04 -32.05 -12.48
C SER A 569 -0.95 -32.10 -11.31
N GLN A 570 -1.21 -30.99 -10.63
CA GLN A 570 -2.22 -30.91 -9.57
C GLN A 570 -3.62 -31.20 -10.10
N ALA A 571 -3.99 -30.64 -11.26
CA ALA A 571 -5.26 -30.93 -11.91
C ALA A 571 -5.40 -32.42 -12.27
N LYS A 572 -4.34 -33.04 -12.82
CA LYS A 572 -4.32 -34.49 -13.12
C LYS A 572 -4.44 -35.35 -11.86
N SER A 573 -3.72 -35.03 -10.79
CA SER A 573 -3.78 -35.76 -9.52
C SER A 573 -5.14 -35.65 -8.85
N GLN A 574 -5.78 -34.47 -8.88
CA GLN A 574 -7.15 -34.29 -8.39
C GLN A 574 -8.17 -35.10 -9.22
N MET A 575 -8.04 -35.10 -10.55
CA MET A 575 -8.87 -35.95 -11.41
C MET A 575 -8.69 -37.44 -11.10
N LYS A 576 -7.46 -37.90 -10.87
CA LYS A 576 -7.18 -39.31 -10.50
C LYS A 576 -7.80 -39.67 -9.15
N ARG A 577 -7.65 -38.82 -8.12
CA ARG A 577 -8.28 -39.02 -6.80
C ARG A 577 -9.80 -39.05 -6.90
N ARG A 578 -10.43 -38.16 -7.69
CA ARG A 578 -11.88 -38.19 -7.96
C ARG A 578 -12.33 -39.48 -8.62
N LYS A 579 -11.59 -39.98 -9.62
CA LYS A 579 -11.89 -41.26 -10.29
C LYS A 579 -11.76 -42.46 -9.36
N ILE A 580 -10.84 -42.43 -8.39
CA ILE A 580 -10.71 -43.50 -7.40
C ILE A 580 -11.86 -43.42 -6.40
N ALA A 581 -12.15 -42.24 -5.86
CA ALA A 581 -13.25 -42.02 -4.92
C ALA A 581 -14.63 -42.36 -5.51
N SER A 582 -14.86 -42.07 -6.80
CA SER A 582 -16.11 -42.44 -7.50
C SER A 582 -16.25 -43.94 -7.75
N ARG A 583 -15.14 -44.70 -7.77
CA ARG A 583 -15.16 -46.17 -7.93
C ARG A 583 -15.32 -46.89 -6.59
N SER A 584 -14.98 -46.23 -5.48
CA SER A 584 -15.11 -46.78 -4.13
C SER A 584 -16.38 -46.33 -3.40
N ALA A 585 -17.21 -45.47 -4.01
CA ALA A 585 -18.51 -45.12 -3.46
C ALA A 585 -19.43 -46.35 -3.55
N PRO A 586 -19.98 -46.85 -2.42
CA PRO A 586 -20.91 -47.98 -2.45
C PRO A 586 -22.10 -47.61 -3.33
N VAL A 587 -22.38 -48.44 -4.32
CA VAL A 587 -23.57 -48.32 -5.16
C VAL A 587 -24.77 -48.37 -4.22
N PRO A 588 -25.66 -47.35 -4.20
CA PRO A 588 -26.87 -47.44 -3.40
C PRO A 588 -27.66 -48.68 -3.85
N PRO A 589 -28.22 -49.46 -2.92
CA PRO A 589 -28.94 -50.68 -3.27
C PRO A 589 -30.03 -50.31 -4.27
N SER A 590 -29.96 -50.89 -5.47
CA SER A 590 -30.95 -50.65 -6.51
C SER A 590 -32.26 -51.31 -6.07
N ASP A 591 -33.32 -50.51 -6.01
CA ASP A 591 -34.68 -51.03 -5.89
C ASP A 591 -34.93 -52.00 -7.04
N ARG A 592 -35.08 -53.27 -6.66
CA ARG A 592 -35.28 -54.40 -7.55
C ARG A 592 -36.71 -54.33 -8.08
N VAL A 593 -36.92 -53.60 -9.18
CA VAL A 593 -38.20 -53.60 -9.89
C VAL A 593 -38.40 -54.97 -10.56
N THR A 594 -39.21 -55.81 -9.93
CA THR A 594 -39.72 -57.07 -10.49
C THR A 594 -40.66 -56.79 -11.67
N ARG A 595 -40.29 -57.31 -12.85
CA ARG A 595 -41.17 -57.36 -14.03
C ARG A 595 -42.31 -58.35 -13.78
N SER A 596 -43.53 -57.85 -13.60
CA SER A 596 -44.76 -58.64 -13.75
C SER A 596 -45.35 -58.44 -15.14
N ARG A 597 -45.66 -59.58 -15.78
CA ARG A 597 -46.50 -59.72 -16.97
C ARG A 597 -47.92 -59.16 -16.74
N ALA A 598 -48.48 -58.48 -17.74
CA ALA A 598 -49.90 -58.44 -18.08
C ALA A 598 -50.04 -57.73 -19.44
N CYS A 599 -50.40 -58.45 -20.51
CA CYS A 599 -51.72 -58.55 -21.12
C CYS A 599 -52.02 -57.50 -22.19
N ARG A 600 -52.51 -58.03 -23.32
CA ARG A 600 -53.04 -57.36 -24.52
C ARG A 600 -54.32 -56.58 -24.20
N THR A 601 -54.49 -55.46 -24.90
CA THR A 601 -55.68 -54.97 -25.64
C THR A 601 -55.26 -53.60 -26.18
N GLY A 602 -55.25 -53.29 -27.49
CA GLY A 602 -56.39 -53.27 -28.40
C GLY A 602 -56.90 -51.83 -28.50
N GLY A 603 -56.88 -51.24 -29.70
CA GLY A 603 -57.78 -50.13 -30.05
C GLY A 603 -57.16 -48.76 -30.39
N THR A 604 -57.16 -48.47 -31.70
CA THR A 604 -57.72 -47.26 -32.37
C THR A 604 -57.18 -45.85 -32.09
N SER A 605 -56.65 -45.29 -33.19
CA SER A 605 -57.04 -44.01 -33.83
C SER A 605 -56.45 -42.68 -33.34
N ILE A 606 -55.85 -42.01 -34.34
CA ILE A 606 -55.39 -40.61 -34.49
C ILE A 606 -54.03 -40.30 -33.86
#